data_AF-A0A7C1EXD1-F1
#
_entry.id   AF-A0A7C1EXD1-F1
#
_cell.length_a   1.000
_cell.length_b   1.000
_cell.length_c   1.000
_cell.angle_alpha   90.00
_cell.angle_beta   90.00
_cell.angle_gamma   90.00
#
_symmetry.space_group_name_H-M   'P 1'
#
loop_
_entity.id
_entity.type
_entity.pdbx_description
1 polymer ?
#
loop_
_entity_poly.entity_id
_entity_poly.type
_entity_poly.pdbx_seq_one_letter_code
_entity_poly.pdbx_strand_id
1 'polypeptide(L)'
;MSNSSIVDEILKDAIESGAFKNLPGEGKPLKLEDETSVPEELRLAHRILRANDLAPDWIMDGKAISDTQAALTKEVRVQTRRYLKELREAESSSTPELNRQHINQRWDVTKAALRERINKLNKDILNFNLKVPRGVTHRPLFDLDREIARWG
;
A
#
# COMPACT_ATOMS: atom_id res chain seq x y z
N MET A 1 -13.58 14.58 3.85
CA MET A 1 -12.99 15.81 4.43
C MET A 1 -11.51 15.55 4.63
N SER A 2 -10.66 16.39 4.06
CA SER A 2 -9.21 16.21 4.03
C SER A 2 -8.62 16.64 5.37
N ASN A 3 -8.08 15.70 6.16
CA ASN A 3 -7.39 16.00 7.43
C ASN A 3 -6.05 16.75 7.25
N SER A 4 -5.63 17.07 6.02
CA SER A 4 -4.37 17.78 5.76
C SER A 4 -4.41 19.24 6.24
N SER A 5 -5.55 19.94 6.08
CA SER A 5 -5.60 21.40 6.20
C SER A 5 -5.27 21.94 7.60
N ILE A 6 -5.74 21.28 8.66
CA ILE A 6 -5.56 21.75 10.04
C ILE A 6 -4.12 21.50 10.49
N VAL A 7 -3.55 20.35 10.13
CA VAL A 7 -2.16 20.00 10.48
C VAL A 7 -1.19 20.94 9.78
N ASP A 8 -1.47 21.29 8.52
CA ASP A 8 -0.66 22.22 7.74
C ASP A 8 -0.71 23.65 8.31
N GLU A 9 -1.88 24.13 8.76
CA GLU A 9 -2.01 25.44 9.45
C GLU A 9 -1.24 25.47 10.77
N ILE A 10 -1.36 24.43 11.61
CA ILE A 10 -0.64 24.32 12.88
C ILE A 10 0.88 24.33 12.65
N LEU A 11 1.36 23.60 11.64
CA LEU A 11 2.77 23.58 11.26
C LEU A 11 3.26 24.97 10.83
N LYS A 12 2.43 25.69 10.07
CA LYS A 12 2.75 27.03 9.58
C LYS A 12 2.86 28.05 10.71
N ASP A 13 1.90 28.06 11.62
CA ASP A 13 1.92 28.92 12.82
C ASP A 13 3.11 28.60 13.72
N ALA A 14 3.47 27.32 13.87
CA ALA A 14 4.65 26.89 14.62
C ALA A 14 5.98 27.35 13.98
N ILE A 15 6.05 27.37 12.65
CA ILE A 15 7.20 27.91 11.91
C ILE A 15 7.28 29.44 12.07
N GLU A 16 6.16 30.15 11.91
CA GLU A 16 6.10 31.62 12.00
C GLU A 16 6.37 32.13 13.43
N SER A 17 5.89 31.41 14.45
CA SER A 17 6.19 31.69 15.86
C SER A 17 7.63 31.35 16.27
N GLY A 18 8.40 30.73 15.38
CA GLY A 18 9.78 30.35 15.64
C GLY A 18 9.91 29.19 16.63
N ALA A 19 8.89 28.35 16.79
CA ALA A 19 8.91 27.18 17.69
C ALA A 19 10.00 26.15 17.32
N PHE A 20 10.54 26.22 16.10
CA PHE A 20 11.65 25.39 15.63
C PHE A 20 13.03 26.06 15.75
N LYS A 21 13.11 27.32 16.20
CA LYS A 21 14.39 28.00 16.45
C LYS A 21 14.96 27.59 17.81
N ASN A 22 16.27 27.44 17.87
CA ASN A 22 17.06 26.95 19.00
C ASN A 22 16.73 25.52 19.44
N LEU A 23 16.25 24.66 18.54
CA LEU A 23 16.04 23.25 18.87
C LEU A 23 17.38 22.56 19.17
N PRO A 24 17.40 21.57 20.08
CA PRO A 24 18.58 20.76 20.32
C PRO A 24 19.05 20.10 19.01
N GLY A 25 20.22 20.50 18.52
CA GLY A 25 20.77 19.99 17.26
C GLY A 25 20.53 20.86 16.02
N GLU A 26 19.87 22.01 16.15
CA GLU A 26 19.73 22.97 15.04
C GLU A 26 21.10 23.36 14.46
N GLY A 27 21.22 23.30 13.13
CA GLY A 27 22.46 23.61 12.39
C GLY A 27 23.58 22.57 12.52
N LYS A 28 23.41 21.52 13.34
CA LYS A 28 24.39 20.44 13.49
C LYS A 28 24.10 19.31 12.49
N PRO A 29 25.13 18.64 11.95
CA PRO A 29 24.93 17.44 11.15
C PRO A 29 24.11 16.39 11.92
N LEU A 30 23.13 15.79 11.25
CA LEU A 30 22.35 14.67 11.78
C LEU A 30 23.30 13.53 12.16
N LYS A 31 23.14 12.98 13.37
CA LYS A 31 23.90 11.81 13.81
C LYS A 31 23.25 10.55 13.24
N LEU A 32 23.61 10.22 12.00
CA LEU A 32 23.02 9.09 11.24
C LEU A 32 23.38 7.70 11.79
N GLU A 33 24.30 7.64 12.75
CA GLU A 33 24.77 6.44 13.46
C GLU A 33 24.04 6.22 14.80
N ASP A 34 22.99 7.00 15.08
CA ASP A 34 22.19 6.79 16.27
C ASP A 34 21.34 5.51 16.16
N GLU A 35 21.86 4.42 16.73
CA GLU A 35 21.21 3.11 16.77
C GLU A 35 20.37 2.89 18.04
N THR A 36 20.13 3.93 18.86
CA THR A 36 19.31 3.82 20.08
C THR A 36 17.90 3.34 19.79
N SER A 37 17.36 3.67 18.62
CA SER A 37 16.04 3.25 18.15
C SER A 37 16.02 1.85 17.51
N VAL A 38 17.19 1.24 17.30
CA VAL A 38 17.33 -0.11 16.73
C VAL A 38 17.48 -1.13 17.87
N PRO A 39 16.69 -2.23 17.88
CA PRO A 39 16.88 -3.33 18.83
C PRO A 39 18.31 -3.88 18.78
N GLU A 40 18.88 -4.22 19.95
CA GLU A 40 20.27 -4.67 20.12
C GLU A 40 20.63 -5.80 19.15
N GLU A 41 19.74 -6.79 19.03
CA GLU A 41 19.88 -7.98 18.19
C GLU A 41 19.95 -7.67 16.68
N LEU A 42 19.44 -6.51 16.24
CA LEU A 42 19.43 -6.11 14.83
C LEU A 42 20.57 -5.14 14.46
N ARG A 43 21.22 -4.51 15.45
CA ARG A 43 22.27 -3.52 15.21
C ARG A 43 23.43 -4.08 14.39
N LEU A 44 23.95 -5.25 14.78
CA LEU A 44 25.07 -5.87 14.07
C LEU A 44 24.73 -6.19 12.61
N ALA A 45 23.55 -6.78 12.37
CA ALA A 45 23.08 -7.10 11.03
C ALA A 45 22.93 -5.84 10.16
N HIS A 46 22.32 -4.79 10.71
CA HIS A 46 22.15 -3.51 10.01
C HIS A 46 23.49 -2.81 9.72
N ARG A 47 24.47 -2.86 10.63
CA ARG A 47 25.81 -2.31 10.39
C ARG A 47 26.54 -3.04 9.26
N ILE A 48 26.49 -4.37 9.24
CA ILE A 48 27.10 -5.19 8.18
C ILE A 48 26.48 -4.83 6.83
N LEU A 49 25.15 -4.77 6.76
CA LEU A 49 24.44 -4.39 5.54
C LEU A 49 24.83 -2.98 5.08
N ARG A 50 24.78 -1.99 5.98
CA ARG A 50 25.15 -0.59 5.67
C ARG A 50 26.60 -0.47 5.20
N ALA A 51 27.54 -1.19 5.83
CA ALA A 51 28.96 -1.17 5.46
C ALA A 51 29.22 -1.76 4.06
N ASN A 52 28.28 -2.52 3.51
CA ASN A 52 28.34 -3.07 2.16
C ASN A 52 27.40 -2.35 1.18
N ASP A 53 26.84 -1.20 1.54
CA ASP A 53 25.82 -0.47 0.77
C ASP A 53 24.57 -1.33 0.44
N LEU A 54 24.26 -2.30 1.31
CA LEU A 54 23.11 -3.22 1.17
C LEU A 54 21.95 -2.79 2.07
N ALA A 55 20.73 -2.94 1.56
CA ALA A 55 19.50 -2.76 2.32
C ALA A 55 19.07 -4.08 2.99
N PRO A 56 18.45 -4.05 4.18
CA PRO A 56 17.79 -5.22 4.73
C PRO A 56 16.74 -5.81 3.78
N ASP A 57 16.60 -7.13 3.76
CA ASP A 57 15.68 -7.85 2.86
C ASP A 57 14.24 -7.32 2.90
N TRP A 58 13.78 -6.89 4.08
CA TRP A 58 12.44 -6.33 4.23
C TRP A 58 12.23 -5.05 3.40
N ILE A 59 13.27 -4.25 3.12
CA ILE A 59 13.13 -3.08 2.23
C ILE A 59 12.77 -3.51 0.82
N MET A 60 13.42 -4.56 0.31
CA MET A 60 13.17 -5.11 -1.03
C MET A 60 11.80 -5.80 -1.09
N ASP A 61 11.45 -6.61 -0.08
CA ASP A 61 10.13 -7.22 0.06
C ASP A 61 9.04 -6.14 0.07
N GLY A 62 9.25 -5.05 0.82
CA GLY A 62 8.34 -3.93 0.90
C GLY A 62 8.12 -3.22 -0.44
N LYS A 63 9.17 -3.07 -1.26
CA LYS A 63 9.04 -2.51 -2.63
C LYS A 63 8.24 -3.46 -3.53
N ALA A 64 8.56 -4.74 -3.52
CA ALA A 64 7.86 -5.75 -4.34
C ALA A 64 6.35 -5.84 -3.99
N ILE A 65 6.02 -5.77 -2.69
CA ILE A 65 4.64 -5.71 -2.20
C ILE A 65 3.95 -4.45 -2.72
N SER A 66 4.58 -3.27 -2.61
CA SER A 66 4.02 -2.02 -3.14
C SER A 66 3.72 -2.09 -4.63
N ASP A 67 4.67 -2.60 -5.42
CA ASP A 67 4.55 -2.70 -6.87
C ASP A 67 3.40 -3.67 -7.25
N THR A 68 3.33 -4.81 -6.57
CA THR A 68 2.26 -5.81 -6.76
C THR A 68 0.89 -5.26 -6.38
N GLN A 69 0.80 -4.54 -5.26
CA GLN A 69 -0.42 -3.90 -4.80
C GLN A 69 -0.91 -2.83 -5.79
N ALA A 70 -0.01 -2.02 -6.35
CA ALA A 70 -0.34 -1.02 -7.37
C ALA A 70 -0.87 -1.69 -8.64
N ALA A 71 -0.22 -2.77 -9.09
CA ALA A 71 -0.64 -3.54 -10.26
C ALA A 71 -2.04 -4.16 -10.06
N LEU A 72 -2.28 -4.81 -8.92
CA LEU A 72 -3.59 -5.42 -8.60
C LEU A 72 -4.69 -4.37 -8.48
N THR A 73 -4.42 -3.23 -7.84
CA THR A 73 -5.41 -2.12 -7.74
C THR A 73 -5.81 -1.63 -9.14
N LYS A 74 -4.84 -1.42 -10.03
CA LYS A 74 -5.09 -1.00 -11.41
C LYS A 74 -5.94 -2.03 -12.15
N GLU A 75 -5.63 -3.32 -11.97
CA GLU A 75 -6.35 -4.39 -12.64
C GLU A 75 -7.79 -4.55 -12.15
N VAL A 76 -8.00 -4.58 -10.83
CA VAL A 76 -9.35 -4.62 -10.22
C VAL A 76 -10.19 -3.46 -10.76
N ARG A 77 -9.62 -2.25 -10.81
CA ARG A 77 -10.29 -1.07 -11.35
C ARG A 77 -10.67 -1.25 -12.83
N VAL A 78 -9.74 -1.71 -13.67
CA VAL A 78 -9.99 -1.89 -15.11
C VAL A 78 -11.06 -2.95 -15.35
N GLN A 79 -10.95 -4.10 -14.68
CA GLN A 79 -11.88 -5.21 -14.87
C GLN A 79 -13.28 -4.89 -14.33
N THR A 80 -13.38 -4.22 -13.18
CA THR A 80 -14.67 -3.77 -12.61
C THR A 80 -15.36 -2.78 -13.55
N ARG A 81 -14.63 -1.79 -14.08
CA ARG A 81 -15.20 -0.83 -15.03
C ARG A 81 -15.66 -1.48 -16.33
N ARG A 82 -14.89 -2.45 -16.83
CA ARG A 82 -15.25 -3.22 -18.02
C ARG A 82 -16.54 -3.99 -17.78
N TYR A 83 -16.64 -4.72 -16.68
CA TYR A 83 -17.83 -5.47 -16.29
C TYR A 83 -19.07 -4.57 -16.23
N LEU A 84 -18.97 -3.42 -15.55
CA LEU A 84 -20.10 -2.47 -15.43
C LEU A 84 -20.51 -1.87 -16.78
N LYS A 85 -19.54 -1.58 -17.65
CA LYS A 85 -19.82 -1.09 -19.00
C LYS A 85 -20.58 -2.13 -19.82
N GLU A 86 -20.07 -3.36 -19.85
CA GLU A 86 -20.71 -4.47 -20.57
C GLU A 86 -22.12 -4.75 -20.05
N LEU A 87 -22.31 -4.65 -18.72
CA LEU A 87 -23.63 -4.83 -18.11
C LEU A 87 -24.64 -3.77 -18.58
N ARG A 88 -24.23 -2.50 -18.65
CA ARG A 88 -25.09 -1.39 -19.17
C ARG A 88 -25.42 -1.57 -20.66
N GLU A 89 -24.45 -1.98 -21.46
CA GLU A 89 -24.65 -2.23 -22.90
C GLU A 89 -25.62 -3.41 -23.14
N ALA A 90 -25.57 -4.43 -22.28
CA ALA A 90 -26.49 -5.56 -22.34
C ALA A 90 -27.94 -5.17 -22.06
N GLU A 91 -28.21 -4.13 -21.26
CA GLU A 91 -29.58 -3.67 -20.98
C GLU A 91 -30.27 -3.10 -22.21
N SER A 92 -29.50 -2.56 -23.16
CA SER A 92 -30.02 -2.00 -24.42
C SER A 92 -30.14 -3.04 -25.54
N SER A 93 -29.82 -4.31 -25.28
CA SER A 93 -29.78 -5.38 -26.29
C SER A 93 -31.13 -6.10 -26.44
N SER A 94 -31.38 -6.76 -27.59
CA SER A 94 -32.60 -7.54 -27.81
C SER A 94 -32.78 -8.74 -26.87
N THR A 95 -31.72 -9.22 -26.21
CA THR A 95 -31.77 -10.34 -25.26
C THR A 95 -31.00 -10.01 -23.95
N PRO A 96 -31.55 -9.15 -23.08
CA PRO A 96 -30.85 -8.68 -21.88
C PRO A 96 -30.48 -9.79 -20.89
N GLU A 97 -31.39 -10.72 -20.58
CA GLU A 97 -31.17 -11.81 -19.63
C GLU A 97 -29.99 -12.73 -20.00
N LEU A 98 -29.96 -13.24 -21.24
CA LEU A 98 -28.90 -14.11 -21.74
C LEU A 98 -27.54 -13.40 -21.73
N ASN A 99 -27.50 -12.14 -22.14
CA ASN A 99 -26.28 -11.34 -22.13
C ASN A 99 -25.77 -11.12 -20.70
N ARG A 100 -26.66 -10.74 -19.76
CA ARG A 100 -26.32 -10.60 -18.33
C ARG A 100 -25.74 -11.88 -17.76
N GLN A 101 -26.32 -13.04 -18.06
CA GLN A 101 -25.83 -14.32 -17.58
C GLN A 101 -24.40 -14.60 -18.04
N HIS A 102 -24.12 -14.42 -19.34
CA HIS A 102 -22.78 -14.65 -19.88
C HIS A 102 -21.75 -13.66 -19.32
N ILE A 103 -22.13 -12.39 -19.15
CA ILE A 103 -21.27 -11.35 -18.54
C ILE A 103 -20.94 -11.71 -17.08
N ASN A 104 -21.94 -12.12 -16.31
CA ASN A 104 -21.76 -12.51 -14.90
C ASN A 104 -20.86 -13.73 -14.76
N GLN A 105 -21.05 -14.77 -15.59
CA GLN A 105 -20.18 -15.95 -15.58
C GLN A 105 -18.72 -15.60 -15.86
N ARG A 106 -18.48 -14.75 -16.87
CA ARG A 106 -17.12 -14.26 -17.17
C ARG A 106 -16.55 -13.44 -16.01
N TRP A 107 -17.38 -12.64 -15.36
CA TRP A 107 -16.99 -11.85 -14.19
C TRP A 107 -16.63 -12.73 -12.99
N ASP A 108 -17.35 -13.82 -12.76
CA ASP A 108 -17.05 -14.77 -11.68
C ASP A 108 -15.70 -15.43 -11.85
N VAL A 109 -15.37 -15.87 -13.08
CA VAL A 109 -14.04 -16.40 -13.41
C VAL A 109 -12.95 -15.34 -13.17
N THR A 110 -13.20 -14.09 -13.57
CA THR A 110 -12.27 -12.97 -13.37
C THR A 110 -12.05 -12.69 -11.88
N LYS A 111 -13.11 -12.66 -11.07
CA LYS A 111 -13.03 -12.51 -9.62
C LYS A 111 -12.22 -13.64 -8.98
N ALA A 112 -12.44 -14.88 -9.40
CA ALA A 112 -11.69 -16.03 -8.87
C ALA A 112 -10.19 -15.89 -9.13
N ALA A 113 -9.79 -15.50 -10.35
CA ALA A 113 -8.38 -15.25 -10.68
C ALA A 113 -7.76 -14.10 -9.88
N LEU A 114 -8.52 -13.01 -9.66
CA LEU A 114 -8.09 -11.89 -8.82
C LEU A 114 -7.92 -12.30 -7.35
N ARG A 115 -8.86 -13.10 -6.81
CA ARG A 115 -8.78 -13.61 -5.43
C ARG A 115 -7.51 -14.43 -5.20
N GLU A 116 -7.15 -15.30 -6.13
CA GLU A 116 -5.95 -16.12 -5.98
C GLU A 116 -4.67 -15.27 -5.89
N ARG A 117 -4.58 -14.25 -6.74
CA ARG A 117 -3.42 -13.33 -6.74
C ARG A 117 -3.39 -12.45 -5.50
N ILE A 118 -4.54 -12.01 -5.02
CA ILE A 118 -4.67 -11.26 -3.76
C ILE A 118 -4.29 -12.13 -2.56
N ASN A 119 -4.69 -13.41 -2.54
CA ASN A 119 -4.27 -14.35 -1.51
C ASN A 119 -2.75 -14.51 -1.46
N LYS A 120 -2.10 -14.57 -2.63
CA LYS A 120 -0.63 -14.59 -2.70
C LYS A 120 -0.02 -13.30 -2.13
N LEU A 121 -0.51 -12.14 -2.56
CA LEU A 121 -0.05 -10.85 -2.01
C LEU A 121 -0.25 -10.77 -0.49
N ASN A 122 -1.38 -11.24 0.03
CA ASN A 122 -1.67 -11.22 1.47
C ASN A 122 -0.74 -12.12 2.28
N LYS A 123 -0.30 -13.26 1.72
CA LYS A 123 0.74 -14.10 2.33
C LYS A 123 2.08 -13.36 2.37
N ASP A 124 2.44 -12.66 1.30
CA ASP A 124 3.68 -11.88 1.23
C ASP A 124 3.65 -10.70 2.22
N ILE A 125 2.51 -10.01 2.34
CA ILE A 125 2.28 -8.96 3.34
C ILE A 125 2.40 -9.49 4.76
N LEU A 126 1.82 -10.67 5.04
CA LEU A 126 1.92 -11.28 6.36
C LEU A 126 3.38 -11.62 6.69
N ASN A 127 4.10 -12.25 5.76
CA ASN A 127 5.52 -12.57 5.92
C ASN A 127 6.36 -11.30 6.15
N PHE A 128 6.09 -10.23 5.40
CA PHE A 128 6.73 -8.94 5.62
C PHE A 128 6.43 -8.38 7.01
N ASN A 129 5.16 -8.37 7.42
CA ASN A 129 4.73 -7.88 8.74
C ASN A 129 5.35 -8.67 9.91
N LEU A 130 5.70 -9.94 9.70
CA LEU A 130 6.42 -10.75 10.70
C LEU A 130 7.92 -10.43 10.77
N LYS A 131 8.53 -9.97 9.68
CA LYS A 131 9.96 -9.65 9.60
C LYS A 131 10.29 -8.22 10.03
N VAL A 132 9.33 -7.31 9.98
CA VAL A 132 9.61 -5.89 10.24
C VAL A 132 9.92 -5.63 11.71
N PRO A 133 10.95 -4.83 12.03
CA PRO A 133 11.27 -4.44 13.39
C PRO A 133 10.15 -3.60 14.03
N ARG A 134 10.10 -3.60 15.36
CA ARG A 134 9.20 -2.72 16.13
C ARG A 134 9.49 -1.26 15.75
N GLY A 135 8.45 -0.53 15.32
CA GLY A 135 8.54 0.86 14.85
C GLY A 135 8.31 1.05 13.35
N VAL A 136 8.37 -0.01 12.55
CA VAL A 136 7.95 0.02 11.14
C VAL A 136 6.46 -0.31 11.02
N THR A 137 5.70 0.53 10.31
CA THR A 137 4.26 0.36 10.14
C THR A 137 3.92 -0.94 9.40
N HIS A 138 3.07 -1.78 10.01
CA HIS A 138 2.53 -2.96 9.37
C HIS A 138 1.66 -2.58 8.17
N ARG A 139 1.73 -3.37 7.11
CA ARG A 139 0.92 -3.17 5.91
C ARG A 139 -0.44 -3.85 6.05
N PRO A 140 -1.54 -3.18 5.68
CA PRO A 140 -2.86 -3.79 5.69
C PRO A 140 -2.98 -4.85 4.59
N LEU A 141 -3.79 -5.87 4.84
CA LEU A 141 -4.14 -6.88 3.83
C LEU A 141 -4.99 -6.25 2.71
N PHE A 142 -4.85 -6.79 1.51
CA PHE A 142 -5.62 -6.40 0.35
C PHE A 142 -6.95 -7.15 0.32
N ASP A 143 -8.06 -6.41 0.23
CA ASP A 143 -9.42 -6.93 0.19
C ASP A 143 -10.04 -6.64 -1.18
N LEU A 144 -10.39 -7.70 -1.93
CA LEU A 144 -10.95 -7.59 -3.26
C LEU A 144 -12.33 -6.92 -3.25
N ASP A 145 -13.21 -7.32 -2.33
CA ASP A 145 -14.61 -6.89 -2.34
C ASP A 145 -14.69 -5.40 -1.97
N ARG A 146 -13.85 -4.96 -1.04
CA ARG A 146 -13.68 -3.54 -0.70
C ARG A 146 -13.19 -2.71 -1.89
N GLU A 147 -12.22 -3.22 -2.65
CA GLU A 147 -11.71 -2.52 -3.82
C GLU A 147 -12.72 -2.50 -4.98
N ILE A 148 -13.47 -3.58 -5.21
CA ILE A 148 -14.56 -3.57 -6.19
C ILE A 148 -15.60 -2.50 -5.80
N ALA A 149 -16.04 -2.47 -4.54
CA ALA A 149 -17.01 -1.49 -4.03
C ALA A 149 -16.52 -0.03 -4.14
N ARG A 150 -15.21 0.19 -4.13
CA ARG A 150 -14.62 1.52 -4.31
C ARG A 150 -14.75 2.06 -5.74
N TRP A 151 -14.82 1.16 -6.73
CA TRP A 151 -14.81 1.51 -8.16
C TRP A 151 -16.12 1.18 -8.89
N GLY A 152 -17.07 0.52 -8.22
CA GLY A 152 -18.43 0.25 -8.68
C GLY A 152 -19.37 1.42 -8.49
#